data_AF-A0A9X3B8J6-F1
#
_entry.id   AF-A0A9X3B8J6-F1
#
_cell.length_a   1.000
_cell.length_b   1.000
_cell.length_c   1.000
_cell.angle_alpha   90.00
_cell.angle_beta   90.00
_cell.angle_gamma   90.00
#
_symmetry.space_group_name_H-M   'P 1'
#
loop_
_entity.id
_entity.type
_entity.pdbx_description
1 polymer ?
#
loop_
_entity_poly.entity_id
_entity_poly.type
_entity_poly.pdbx_seq_one_letter_code
_entity_poly.pdbx_strand_id
1 'polypeptide(L)'
;MNLLFKKKDTTMKTIFLLLLILIALNIQLTNAQPTSKYHAKLVALDNVYEGDVDLNLYGQNPSLVKMEWTEISPDSTKKTIHRVQYDMEAVLSFIIDKDTFYVKNLVDDEEKVRPYYLVRKVYGNDIVALYQYTSKEGVKRIYIGLPRRDPYYVQHPFFTDGTNMYTAFVYFKDCDALYQKMKAEQDGYWFKKGATDEQCVSIWKRIIDEYMNCKK
;
A
#
# COMPACT_ATOMS: atom_id res chain seq x y z
N MET A 1 -34.10 44.45 43.80
CA MET A 1 -34.21 43.39 42.77
C MET A 1 -33.09 43.62 41.76
N ASN A 2 -32.41 42.55 41.31
CA ASN A 2 -31.43 42.50 40.20
C ASN A 2 -29.94 42.82 40.50
N LEU A 3 -29.25 41.95 41.23
CA LEU A 3 -27.79 41.80 41.13
C LEU A 3 -27.32 40.35 40.84
N LEU A 4 -28.25 39.42 40.57
CA LEU A 4 -27.93 37.99 40.41
C LEU A 4 -27.71 37.51 38.96
N PHE A 5 -27.87 38.37 37.94
CA PHE A 5 -27.92 37.89 36.55
C PHE A 5 -26.65 38.03 35.71
N LYS A 6 -25.59 38.71 36.18
CA LYS A 6 -24.43 39.01 35.32
C LYS A 6 -23.30 37.97 35.34
N LYS A 7 -23.33 36.99 36.25
CA LYS A 7 -22.22 36.02 36.44
C LYS A 7 -22.39 34.70 35.68
N LYS A 8 -23.58 34.43 35.12
CA LYS A 8 -23.88 33.16 34.42
C LYS A 8 -23.35 33.10 32.99
N ASP A 9 -23.21 34.26 32.35
CA ASP A 9 -22.93 34.37 30.91
C ASP A 9 -21.45 34.12 30.57
N THR A 10 -20.54 34.55 31.46
CA THR A 10 -19.09 34.34 31.27
C THR A 10 -18.72 32.86 31.44
N THR A 11 -19.28 32.17 32.43
CA THR A 11 -18.96 30.77 32.72
C THR A 11 -19.40 29.83 31.59
N MET A 12 -20.55 30.12 30.96
CA MET A 12 -21.08 29.32 29.86
C MET A 12 -20.22 29.46 28.58
N LYS A 13 -19.73 30.68 28.31
CA LYS A 13 -18.80 30.95 27.19
C LYS A 13 -17.47 30.23 27.36
N THR A 14 -16.93 30.19 28.58
CA THR A 14 -15.67 29.47 28.87
C THR A 14 -15.82 27.96 28.71
N ILE A 15 -16.95 27.38 29.14
CA ILE A 15 -17.24 25.95 28.98
C ILE A 15 -17.38 25.59 27.49
N PHE A 16 -18.07 26.42 26.71
CA PHE A 16 -18.25 26.18 25.27
C PHE A 16 -16.92 26.27 24.49
N LEU A 17 -16.05 27.22 24.86
CA LEU A 17 -14.72 27.35 24.27
C LEU A 17 -13.82 26.15 24.59
N LEU A 18 -13.85 25.66 25.83
CA LEU A 18 -13.13 24.45 26.23
C LEU A 18 -13.62 23.20 25.49
N LEU A 19 -14.93 23.08 25.27
CA LEU A 19 -15.51 21.98 24.52
C LEU A 19 -15.05 22.00 23.04
N LEU A 20 -15.02 23.19 22.42
CA LEU A 20 -14.52 23.36 21.05
C LEU A 20 -13.02 23.04 20.94
N ILE A 21 -12.22 23.42 21.93
CA ILE A 21 -10.79 23.07 22.00
C ILE A 21 -10.60 21.55 22.13
N LEU A 22 -11.40 20.88 22.98
CA LEU A 22 -11.37 19.42 23.14
C LEU A 22 -11.83 18.68 21.86
N ILE A 23 -12.82 19.20 21.14
CA ILE A 23 -13.26 18.66 19.86
C ILE A 23 -12.16 18.86 18.80
N ALA A 24 -11.55 20.06 18.74
CA ALA A 24 -10.45 20.35 17.81
C ALA A 24 -9.19 19.50 18.08
N LEU A 25 -8.86 19.25 19.35
CA LEU A 25 -7.77 18.37 19.77
C LEU A 25 -8.03 16.90 19.39
N ASN A 26 -9.28 16.42 19.48
CA ASN A 26 -9.62 15.06 19.05
C ASN A 26 -9.66 14.91 17.52
N ILE A 27 -9.97 15.97 16.77
CA ILE A 27 -9.95 15.97 15.30
C ILE A 27 -8.50 15.93 14.76
N GLN A 28 -7.51 16.46 15.49
CA GLN A 28 -6.10 16.36 15.08
C GLN A 28 -5.46 14.99 15.37
N LEU A 29 -6.09 14.15 16.20
CA LEU A 29 -5.61 12.79 16.52
C LEU A 29 -6.17 11.70 15.60
N THR A 30 -7.03 12.05 14.65
CA THR A 30 -7.68 11.07 13.77
C THR A 30 -7.04 11.09 12.38
N ASN A 31 -6.15 10.11 12.13
CA ASN A 31 -6.13 9.22 10.96
C ASN A 31 -4.74 8.78 10.45
N ALA A 32 -3.64 9.11 11.11
CA ALA A 32 -2.39 8.40 10.87
C ALA A 32 -2.36 7.13 11.74
N GLN A 33 -2.37 5.96 11.09
CA GLN A 33 -2.21 4.69 11.82
C GLN A 33 -0.80 4.61 12.43
N PRO A 34 -0.65 4.03 13.63
CA PRO A 34 0.65 3.97 14.30
C PRO A 34 1.61 3.08 13.52
N THR A 35 2.80 3.61 13.23
CA THR A 35 3.93 2.82 12.74
C THR A 35 4.51 1.98 13.88
N SER A 36 5.13 0.86 13.53
CA SER A 36 5.91 0.01 14.43
C SER A 36 7.37 0.02 14.01
N LYS A 37 8.27 -0.14 14.98
CA LYS A 37 9.71 -0.17 14.74
C LYS A 37 10.14 -1.57 14.29
N TYR A 38 10.82 -1.65 13.15
CA TYR A 38 11.37 -2.88 12.58
C TYR A 38 12.86 -2.74 12.33
N HIS A 39 13.61 -3.82 12.51
CA HIS A 39 14.94 -3.91 11.92
C HIS A 39 14.80 -4.37 10.47
N ALA A 40 15.28 -3.57 9.53
CA ALA A 40 15.06 -3.81 8.11
C ALA A 40 16.29 -3.44 7.28
N LYS A 41 16.35 -4.04 6.09
CA LYS A 41 17.19 -3.55 5.00
C LYS A 41 16.32 -2.76 4.02
N LEU A 42 16.60 -1.46 3.88
CA LEU A 42 15.96 -0.55 2.92
C LEU A 42 16.75 -0.58 1.62
N VAL A 43 16.08 -0.92 0.52
CA VAL A 43 16.64 -0.87 -0.84
C VAL A 43 16.02 0.33 -1.56
N ALA A 44 16.80 1.37 -1.78
CA ALA A 44 16.41 2.57 -2.51
C ALA A 44 17.02 2.57 -3.92
N LEU A 45 16.59 3.52 -4.76
CA LEU A 45 17.10 3.67 -6.13
C LEU A 45 18.61 3.88 -6.20
N ASP A 46 19.18 4.59 -5.23
CA ASP A 46 20.57 5.06 -5.22
C ASP A 46 21.46 4.31 -4.21
N ASN A 47 20.87 3.68 -3.19
CA ASN A 47 21.65 3.09 -2.10
C ASN A 47 20.85 2.02 -1.33
N VAL A 48 21.55 1.34 -0.42
CA VAL A 48 21.01 0.29 0.44
C VAL A 48 21.46 0.54 1.88
N TYR A 49 20.50 0.51 2.81
CA TYR A 49 20.75 0.73 4.24
C TYR A 49 20.23 -0.45 5.06
N GLU A 50 20.82 -0.68 6.22
CA GLU A 50 20.38 -1.70 7.19
C GLU A 50 20.40 -1.11 8.60
N GLY A 51 19.31 -1.31 9.35
CA GLY A 51 19.03 -0.53 10.54
C GLY A 51 17.57 -0.57 10.94
N ASP A 52 17.22 0.25 11.93
CA ASP A 52 15.86 0.34 12.43
C ASP A 52 15.04 1.38 11.66
N VAL A 53 13.78 1.05 11.38
CA VAL A 53 12.85 1.88 10.62
C VAL A 53 11.43 1.77 11.19
N ASP A 54 10.72 2.89 11.24
CA ASP A 54 9.31 2.91 11.63
C ASP A 54 8.41 2.74 10.40
N LEU A 55 7.67 1.63 10.34
CA LEU A 55 6.80 1.28 9.20
C LEU A 55 5.41 0.86 9.66
N ASN A 56 4.43 1.00 8.78
CA ASN A 56 3.12 0.41 8.91
C ASN A 56 2.99 -0.73 7.88
N LEU A 57 3.10 -1.98 8.34
CA LEU A 57 2.92 -3.15 7.47
C LEU A 57 1.46 -3.43 7.11
N TYR A 58 0.51 -2.81 7.83
CA TYR A 58 -0.92 -3.10 7.76
C TYR A 58 -1.77 -1.88 7.37
N GLY A 59 -1.13 -0.91 6.72
CA GLY A 59 -1.75 0.33 6.29
C GLY A 59 -0.81 1.24 5.51
N GLN A 60 -1.24 2.49 5.36
CA GLN A 60 -0.49 3.52 4.67
C GLN A 60 0.72 3.98 5.50
N ASN A 61 1.85 4.15 4.83
CA ASN A 61 3.05 4.76 5.40
C ASN A 61 3.11 6.27 5.09
N PRO A 62 3.85 7.06 5.90
CA PRO A 62 4.15 8.44 5.54
C PRO A 62 4.97 8.51 4.24
N SER A 63 4.92 9.63 3.53
CA SER A 63 5.73 9.86 2.33
C SER A 63 7.23 9.86 2.61
N LEU A 64 7.62 10.11 3.85
CA LEU A 64 9.02 10.14 4.29
C LEU A 64 9.23 9.07 5.34
N VAL A 65 10.18 8.18 5.08
CA VAL A 65 10.62 7.14 6.01
C VAL A 65 11.96 7.53 6.63
N LYS A 66 12.12 7.28 7.93
CA LYS A 66 13.36 7.53 8.66
C LYS A 66 13.97 6.22 9.09
N MET A 67 15.27 6.10 8.87
CA MET A 67 16.03 4.92 9.22
C MET A 67 17.23 5.32 10.08
N GLU A 68 17.47 4.56 11.14
CA GLU A 68 18.54 4.79 12.10
C GLU A 68 19.37 3.53 12.27
N TRP A 69 20.70 3.66 12.31
CA TRP A 69 21.59 2.55 12.65
C TRP A 69 22.71 3.02 13.57
N THR A 70 23.23 2.10 14.37
CA THR A 70 24.32 2.38 15.30
C THR A 70 25.58 1.69 14.83
N GLU A 71 26.65 2.46 14.69
CA GLU A 71 27.99 1.96 14.47
C GLU A 71 28.78 2.01 15.78
N ILE A 72 29.35 0.87 16.18
CA ILE A 72 30.20 0.77 17.35
C ILE A 72 31.64 0.74 16.85
N SER A 73 32.42 1.75 17.22
CA SER A 73 33.84 1.80 16.87
C SER A 73 34.58 0.60 17.50
N PRO A 74 35.43 -0.13 16.75
CA PRO A 74 36.15 -1.29 17.28
C PRO A 74 37.01 -0.96 18.50
N ASP A 75 37.55 0.26 18.54
CA ASP A 75 38.57 0.70 19.50
C ASP A 75 38.03 1.63 20.60
N SER A 76 36.71 1.87 20.65
CA SER A 76 36.14 2.71 21.70
C SER A 76 34.70 2.35 22.06
N THR A 77 34.30 2.68 23.28
CA THR A 77 32.90 2.58 23.72
C THR A 77 32.00 3.65 23.11
N LYS A 78 32.52 4.52 22.21
CA LYS A 78 31.71 5.53 21.53
C LYS A 78 30.81 4.87 20.49
N LYS A 79 29.52 5.17 20.60
CA LYS A 79 28.48 4.80 19.65
C LYS A 79 28.19 5.99 18.74
N THR A 80 28.23 5.77 17.43
CA THR A 80 27.77 6.76 16.45
C THR A 80 26.38 6.33 15.97
N ILE A 81 25.40 7.23 16.09
CA ILE A 81 24.05 7.00 15.55
C ILE A 81 23.96 7.72 14.22
N HIS A 82 23.76 6.94 13.16
CA HIS A 82 23.52 7.44 11.82
C HIS A 82 22.03 7.51 11.56
N ARG A 83 21.60 8.48 10.76
CA ARG A 83 20.20 8.68 10.38
C ARG A 83 20.12 9.02 8.91
N VAL A 84 19.16 8.43 8.23
CA VAL A 84 18.79 8.83 6.87
C VAL A 84 17.28 8.95 6.75
N GLN A 85 16.85 9.86 5.88
CA GLN A 85 15.45 10.04 5.55
C GLN A 85 15.28 9.88 4.04
N TYR A 86 14.32 9.04 3.64
CA TYR A 86 14.04 8.73 2.24
C TYR A 86 12.59 9.06 1.89
N ASP A 87 12.38 9.53 0.66
CA ASP A 87 11.06 9.57 0.05
C ASP A 87 10.64 8.14 -0.30
N MET A 88 9.43 7.75 0.10
CA MET A 88 8.88 6.42 -0.18
C MET A 88 8.75 6.12 -1.67
N GLU A 89 8.64 7.13 -2.54
CA GLU A 89 8.68 6.94 -4.00
C GLU A 89 10.06 6.47 -4.50
N ALA A 90 11.13 6.82 -3.78
CA ALA A 90 12.50 6.42 -4.09
C ALA A 90 12.89 5.07 -3.46
N VAL A 91 12.02 4.51 -2.60
CA VAL A 91 12.25 3.21 -1.96
C VAL A 91 11.66 2.09 -2.82
N LEU A 92 12.52 1.15 -3.23
CA LEU A 92 12.12 -0.01 -4.02
C LEU A 92 11.49 -1.10 -3.14
N SER A 93 12.11 -1.38 -1.99
CA SER A 93 11.61 -2.39 -1.06
C SER A 93 12.23 -2.27 0.33
N PHE A 94 11.55 -2.87 1.30
CA PHE A 94 12.09 -3.21 2.61
C PHE A 94 12.21 -4.72 2.74
N ILE A 95 13.33 -5.20 3.25
CA ILE A 95 13.51 -6.60 3.64
C ILE A 95 13.47 -6.64 5.16
N ILE A 96 12.44 -7.29 5.71
CA ILE A 96 12.24 -7.44 7.15
C ILE A 96 12.24 -8.94 7.42
N ASP A 97 13.12 -9.39 8.31
CA ASP A 97 13.45 -10.79 8.52
C ASP A 97 13.87 -11.48 7.20
N LYS A 98 12.95 -12.21 6.57
CA LYS A 98 13.14 -12.90 5.28
C LYS A 98 12.15 -12.46 4.21
N ASP A 99 11.22 -11.57 4.56
CA ASP A 99 10.14 -11.14 3.69
C ASP A 99 10.51 -9.82 3.01
N THR A 100 10.29 -9.77 1.70
CA THR A 100 10.44 -8.53 0.91
C THR A 100 9.09 -7.84 0.76
N PHE A 101 9.03 -6.60 1.22
CA PHE A 101 7.90 -5.71 1.12
C PHE A 101 8.20 -4.61 0.09
N TYR A 102 7.40 -4.54 -0.96
CA TYR A 102 7.51 -3.52 -2.00
C TYR A 102 6.63 -2.34 -1.65
N VAL A 103 7.12 -1.13 -1.91
CA VAL A 103 6.32 0.09 -1.81
C VAL A 103 5.44 0.18 -3.05
N LYS A 104 4.12 0.22 -2.85
CA LYS A 104 3.14 0.37 -3.94
C LYS A 104 2.05 1.35 -3.57
N ASN A 105 1.54 2.03 -4.59
CA ASN A 105 0.27 2.71 -4.54
C ASN A 105 -0.82 1.70 -4.91
N LEU A 106 -1.85 1.55 -4.08
CA LEU A 106 -2.92 0.58 -4.31
C LEU A 106 -4.18 1.31 -4.76
N VAL A 107 -4.84 0.79 -5.79
CA VAL A 107 -6.16 1.28 -6.20
C VAL A 107 -7.23 0.53 -5.41
N ASP A 108 -8.04 1.26 -4.64
CA ASP A 108 -9.16 0.70 -3.88
C ASP A 108 -10.42 0.52 -4.73
N ASP A 109 -11.47 -0.02 -4.11
CA ASP A 109 -12.75 -0.33 -4.77
C ASP A 109 -13.50 0.93 -5.25
N GLU A 110 -13.09 2.12 -4.81
CA GLU A 110 -13.63 3.43 -5.20
C GLU A 110 -12.77 4.12 -6.28
N GLU A 111 -11.86 3.38 -6.92
CA GLU A 111 -10.88 3.89 -7.88
C GLU A 111 -9.90 4.93 -7.30
N LYS A 112 -9.78 5.00 -5.97
CA LYS A 112 -8.84 5.93 -5.33
C LYS A 112 -7.47 5.29 -5.18
N VAL A 113 -6.46 6.03 -5.59
CA VAL A 113 -5.06 5.67 -5.39
C VAL A 113 -4.68 5.94 -3.93
N ARG A 114 -4.25 4.90 -3.23
CA ARG A 114 -3.80 4.93 -1.83
C ARG A 114 -2.29 4.72 -1.81
N PRO A 115 -1.48 5.74 -1.49
CA PRO A 115 -0.05 5.65 -1.68
C PRO A 115 0.68 4.93 -0.54
N TYR A 116 1.90 4.48 -0.81
CA TYR A 116 2.87 4.00 0.20
C TYR A 116 2.40 2.81 1.06
N TYR A 117 1.72 1.85 0.44
CA TYR A 117 1.42 0.57 1.07
C TYR A 117 2.58 -0.40 0.87
N LEU A 118 2.86 -1.19 1.91
CA LEU A 118 3.85 -2.26 1.87
C LEU A 118 3.17 -3.56 1.49
N VAL A 119 3.55 -4.13 0.35
CA VAL A 119 2.94 -5.34 -0.19
C VAL A 119 3.97 -6.42 -0.47
N ARG A 120 3.56 -7.68 -0.37
CA ARG A 120 4.42 -8.83 -0.68
C ARG A 120 4.09 -9.37 -2.06
N LYS A 121 5.09 -9.57 -2.91
CA LYS A 121 4.89 -10.33 -4.16
C LYS A 121 4.62 -11.81 -3.81
N VAL A 122 3.50 -12.35 -4.29
CA VAL A 122 3.10 -13.75 -4.06
C VAL A 122 3.09 -14.59 -5.34
N TYR A 123 3.11 -13.95 -6.52
CA TYR A 123 3.19 -14.63 -7.80
C TYR A 123 3.69 -13.70 -8.91
N GLY A 124 4.33 -14.23 -9.95
CA GLY A 124 4.77 -13.48 -11.12
C GLY A 124 6.16 -12.85 -10.97
N ASN A 125 6.43 -11.82 -11.78
CA ASN A 125 7.74 -11.16 -11.90
C ASN A 125 7.62 -9.64 -11.73
N ASP A 126 8.69 -8.89 -12.04
CA ASP A 126 8.71 -7.45 -11.81
C ASP A 126 7.90 -6.65 -12.87
N ILE A 127 7.39 -7.32 -13.91
CA ILE A 127 6.57 -6.73 -14.98
C ILE A 127 5.08 -6.94 -14.68
N VAL A 128 4.70 -8.17 -14.33
CA VAL A 128 3.33 -8.54 -13.97
C VAL A 128 3.36 -9.49 -12.77
N ALA A 129 2.65 -9.13 -11.72
CA ALA A 129 2.69 -9.90 -10.47
C ALA A 129 1.42 -9.74 -9.64
N LEU A 130 1.13 -10.78 -8.87
CA LEU A 130 0.20 -10.70 -7.75
C LEU A 130 0.93 -10.26 -6.49
N TYR A 131 0.35 -9.29 -5.82
CA TYR A 131 0.80 -8.75 -4.55
C TYR A 131 -0.25 -9.05 -3.48
N GLN A 132 0.20 -9.37 -2.27
CA GLN A 132 -0.66 -9.52 -1.10
C GLN A 132 -0.43 -8.34 -0.16
N TYR A 133 -1.53 -7.74 0.25
CA TYR A 133 -1.61 -6.77 1.34
C TYR A 133 -2.47 -7.36 2.45
N THR A 134 -2.10 -7.15 3.72
CA THR A 134 -2.91 -7.55 4.87
C THR A 134 -3.34 -6.29 5.60
N SER A 135 -4.64 -6.09 5.80
CA SER A 135 -5.13 -4.94 6.56
C SER A 135 -4.86 -5.10 8.05
N LYS A 136 -5.05 -4.02 8.82
CA LYS A 136 -4.94 -4.05 10.29
C LYS A 136 -5.87 -5.06 10.95
N GLU A 137 -7.01 -5.37 10.33
CA GLU A 137 -7.96 -6.39 10.78
C GLU A 137 -7.51 -7.83 10.44
N GLY A 138 -6.34 -8.00 9.83
CA GLY A 138 -5.84 -9.29 9.37
C GLY A 138 -6.45 -9.76 8.06
N VAL A 139 -7.23 -8.91 7.37
CA VAL A 139 -7.86 -9.26 6.09
C VAL A 139 -6.82 -9.21 4.99
N LYS A 140 -6.56 -10.36 4.38
CA LYS A 140 -5.68 -10.47 3.21
C LYS A 140 -6.43 -10.05 1.96
N ARG A 141 -5.84 -9.16 1.17
CA ARG A 141 -6.31 -8.76 -0.15
C ARG A 141 -5.21 -9.01 -1.18
N ILE A 142 -5.60 -9.47 -2.35
CA ILE A 142 -4.68 -9.69 -3.47
C ILE A 142 -4.86 -8.58 -4.50
N TYR A 143 -3.75 -8.03 -4.96
CA TYR A 143 -3.69 -7.00 -5.99
C TYR A 143 -2.91 -7.53 -7.18
N ILE A 144 -3.31 -7.15 -8.39
CA ILE A 144 -2.60 -7.43 -9.64
C ILE A 144 -1.86 -6.17 -10.08
N GLY A 145 -0.54 -6.24 -10.14
CA GLY A 145 0.29 -5.25 -10.82
C GLY A 145 0.35 -5.56 -12.30
N LEU A 146 -0.18 -4.65 -13.12
CA LEU A 146 -0.09 -4.74 -14.57
C LEU A 146 1.17 -4.04 -15.08
N PRO A 147 1.63 -4.36 -16.31
CA PRO A 147 2.75 -3.66 -16.92
C PRO A 147 2.57 -2.14 -16.89
N ARG A 148 3.51 -1.44 -16.24
CA ARG A 148 3.55 0.04 -16.15
C ARG A 148 2.33 0.68 -15.47
N ARG A 149 1.68 -0.01 -14.53
CA ARG A 149 0.54 0.52 -13.76
C ARG A 149 0.66 0.21 -12.29
N ASP A 150 -0.04 1.02 -11.49
CA ASP A 150 -0.26 0.75 -10.09
C ASP A 150 -1.14 -0.51 -9.91
N PRO A 151 -0.90 -1.32 -8.86
CA PRO A 151 -1.70 -2.51 -8.62
C PRO A 151 -3.18 -2.22 -8.30
N TYR A 152 -4.06 -2.98 -8.94
CA TYR A 152 -5.51 -2.98 -8.71
C TYR A 152 -5.92 -4.18 -7.87
N TYR A 153 -6.94 -4.05 -7.03
CA TYR A 153 -7.53 -5.22 -6.35
C TYR A 153 -8.04 -6.24 -7.37
N VAL A 154 -7.87 -7.54 -7.12
CA VAL A 154 -8.17 -8.58 -8.14
C VAL A 154 -9.65 -8.68 -8.50
N GLN A 155 -10.56 -8.28 -7.60
CA GLN A 155 -12.01 -8.18 -7.91
C GLN A 155 -12.45 -6.78 -8.36
N HIS A 156 -11.52 -5.83 -8.50
CA HIS A 156 -11.85 -4.46 -8.87
C HIS A 156 -12.76 -4.44 -10.12
N PRO A 157 -13.82 -3.60 -10.17
CA PRO A 157 -14.74 -3.53 -11.31
C PRO A 157 -14.06 -3.37 -12.67
N PHE A 158 -12.89 -2.71 -12.70
CA PHE A 158 -12.02 -2.65 -13.87
C PHE A 158 -11.75 -4.01 -14.55
N PHE A 159 -11.73 -5.11 -13.79
CA PHE A 159 -11.54 -6.48 -14.30
C PHE A 159 -12.81 -7.31 -14.34
N THR A 160 -13.78 -7.02 -13.48
CA THR A 160 -14.96 -7.87 -13.30
C THR A 160 -16.22 -7.32 -13.98
N ASP A 161 -16.21 -6.05 -14.39
CA ASP A 161 -17.23 -5.41 -15.21
C ASP A 161 -16.77 -5.40 -16.68
N GLY A 162 -17.48 -6.15 -17.53
CA GLY A 162 -17.02 -6.56 -18.86
C GLY A 162 -16.61 -5.40 -19.78
N THR A 163 -17.20 -4.21 -19.61
CA THR A 163 -16.88 -3.02 -20.41
C THR A 163 -15.45 -2.50 -20.15
N ASN A 164 -14.95 -2.60 -18.91
CA ASN A 164 -13.63 -2.08 -18.53
C ASN A 164 -12.52 -3.11 -18.71
N MET A 165 -12.86 -4.40 -18.71
CA MET A 165 -11.90 -5.50 -18.87
C MET A 165 -11.16 -5.45 -20.22
N TYR A 166 -11.81 -4.95 -21.28
CA TYR A 166 -11.14 -4.71 -22.57
C TYR A 166 -9.93 -3.77 -22.45
N THR A 167 -10.00 -2.76 -21.56
CA THR A 167 -8.89 -1.84 -21.31
C THR A 167 -7.76 -2.54 -20.56
N ALA A 168 -8.07 -3.47 -19.65
CA ALA A 168 -7.08 -4.27 -18.94
C ALA A 168 -6.25 -5.17 -19.89
N PHE A 169 -6.86 -5.67 -20.96
CA PHE A 169 -6.17 -6.58 -21.89
C PHE A 169 -5.20 -5.90 -22.83
N VAL A 170 -5.40 -4.60 -23.10
CA VAL A 170 -4.47 -3.81 -23.92
C VAL A 170 -3.06 -3.82 -23.33
N TYR A 171 -2.90 -4.00 -22.02
CA TYR A 171 -1.57 -4.15 -21.39
C TYR A 171 -0.85 -5.45 -21.75
N PHE A 172 -1.56 -6.43 -22.30
CA PHE A 172 -1.02 -7.72 -22.75
C PHE A 172 -0.87 -7.81 -24.28
N LYS A 173 -1.08 -6.71 -25.02
CA LYS A 173 -1.01 -6.68 -26.50
C LYS A 173 0.34 -7.14 -27.08
N ASP A 174 1.41 -7.02 -26.31
CA ASP A 174 2.75 -7.46 -26.70
C ASP A 174 2.86 -9.01 -26.72
N CYS A 175 1.81 -9.71 -26.27
CA CYS A 175 1.65 -11.15 -26.38
C CYS A 175 0.36 -11.48 -27.15
N ASP A 176 0.43 -11.56 -28.48
CA ASP A 176 -0.75 -11.67 -29.34
C ASP A 176 -1.62 -12.88 -28.97
N ALA A 177 -1.04 -14.05 -28.76
CA ALA A 177 -1.78 -15.26 -28.38
C ALA A 177 -2.61 -15.06 -27.10
N LEU A 178 -2.02 -14.49 -26.05
CA LEU A 178 -2.73 -14.20 -24.80
C LEU A 178 -3.80 -13.13 -25.03
N TYR A 179 -3.47 -12.05 -25.72
CA TYR A 179 -4.40 -10.97 -26.03
C TYR A 179 -5.64 -11.47 -26.78
N GLN A 180 -5.49 -12.34 -27.79
CA GLN A 180 -6.60 -12.90 -28.53
C GLN A 180 -7.48 -13.79 -27.64
N LYS A 181 -6.91 -14.61 -26.75
CA LYS A 181 -7.68 -15.46 -25.81
C LYS A 181 -8.52 -14.62 -24.85
N MET A 182 -7.93 -13.57 -24.31
CA MET A 182 -8.61 -12.63 -23.41
C MET A 182 -9.75 -11.91 -24.16
N LYS A 183 -9.45 -11.37 -25.36
CA LYS A 183 -10.43 -10.68 -26.21
C LYS A 183 -11.61 -11.57 -26.65
N ALA A 184 -11.36 -12.86 -26.87
CA ALA A 184 -12.38 -13.85 -27.20
C ALA A 184 -13.16 -14.37 -25.98
N GLU A 185 -12.92 -13.80 -24.79
CA GLU A 185 -13.53 -14.20 -23.52
C GLU A 185 -13.36 -15.71 -23.23
N GLN A 186 -12.22 -16.27 -23.64
CA GLN A 186 -11.98 -17.71 -23.51
C GLN A 186 -12.02 -18.13 -22.04
N ASP A 187 -12.67 -19.25 -21.75
CA ASP A 187 -12.74 -19.82 -20.41
C ASP A 187 -11.35 -19.94 -19.75
N GLY A 188 -11.23 -19.39 -18.55
CA GLY A 188 -9.97 -19.31 -17.81
C GLY A 188 -9.09 -18.09 -18.14
N TYR A 189 -9.51 -17.22 -19.05
CA TYR A 189 -8.86 -15.94 -19.39
C TYR A 189 -9.82 -14.74 -19.24
N TRP A 190 -11.02 -14.99 -18.71
CA TRP A 190 -12.07 -14.01 -18.51
C TRP A 190 -12.69 -14.13 -17.11
N PHE A 191 -13.02 -13.00 -16.47
CA PHE A 191 -13.63 -12.95 -15.14
C PHE A 191 -15.15 -12.92 -15.29
N LYS A 192 -15.84 -13.85 -14.63
CA LYS A 192 -17.30 -13.81 -14.54
C LYS A 192 -17.70 -12.84 -13.42
N LYS A 193 -18.76 -12.05 -13.65
CA LYS A 193 -19.32 -11.19 -12.62
C LYS A 193 -19.68 -12.02 -11.38
N GLY A 194 -19.22 -11.59 -10.20
CA GLY A 194 -19.41 -12.33 -8.94
C GLY A 194 -18.42 -13.46 -8.70
N ALA A 195 -17.31 -13.54 -9.45
CA ALA A 195 -16.22 -14.45 -9.15
C ALA A 195 -15.60 -14.14 -7.77
N THR A 196 -15.22 -15.21 -7.06
CA THR A 196 -14.50 -15.14 -5.77
C THR A 196 -13.05 -14.71 -5.96
N ASP A 197 -12.39 -14.28 -4.87
CA ASP A 197 -10.97 -13.93 -4.86
C ASP A 197 -10.13 -15.12 -5.36
N GLU A 198 -10.43 -16.33 -4.91
CA GLU A 198 -9.72 -17.54 -5.31
C GLU A 198 -9.83 -17.81 -6.82
N GLN A 199 -11.02 -17.61 -7.39
CA GLN A 199 -11.24 -17.75 -8.83
C GLN A 199 -10.48 -16.68 -9.62
N CYS A 200 -10.56 -15.42 -9.18
CA CYS A 200 -9.84 -14.32 -9.82
C CYS A 200 -8.32 -14.55 -9.76
N VAL A 201 -7.79 -14.97 -8.61
CA VAL A 201 -6.38 -15.31 -8.44
C VAL A 201 -5.95 -16.44 -9.36
N SER A 202 -6.75 -17.49 -9.52
CA SER A 202 -6.44 -18.61 -10.42
C SER A 202 -6.34 -18.17 -11.89
N ILE A 203 -7.29 -17.35 -12.35
CA ILE A 203 -7.28 -16.79 -13.71
C ILE A 203 -6.06 -15.88 -13.89
N TRP A 204 -5.77 -15.00 -12.92
CA TRP A 204 -4.59 -14.13 -12.99
C TRP A 204 -3.27 -14.91 -13.03
N LYS A 205 -3.12 -15.98 -12.24
CA LYS A 205 -1.93 -16.84 -12.30
C LYS A 205 -1.72 -17.41 -13.70
N ARG A 206 -2.79 -17.91 -14.33
CA ARG A 206 -2.73 -18.42 -15.71
C ARG A 206 -2.32 -17.34 -16.71
N ILE A 207 -2.92 -16.15 -16.62
CA ILE A 207 -2.58 -15.00 -17.48
C ILE A 207 -1.11 -14.60 -17.30
N ILE A 208 -0.64 -14.54 -16.05
CA ILE A 208 0.75 -14.23 -15.71
C ILE A 208 1.70 -15.27 -16.29
N ASP A 209 1.42 -16.56 -16.12
CA ASP A 209 2.25 -17.63 -16.67
C ASP A 209 2.37 -17.54 -18.18
N GLU A 210 1.26 -17.34 -18.87
CA GLU A 210 1.29 -17.22 -20.33
C GLU A 210 2.04 -15.96 -20.78
N TYR A 211 1.84 -14.83 -20.11
CA TYR A 211 2.56 -13.59 -20.44
C TYR A 211 4.07 -13.72 -20.21
N MET A 212 4.50 -14.34 -19.10
CA MET A 212 5.92 -14.54 -18.79
C MET A 212 6.62 -15.49 -19.77
N ASN A 213 5.89 -16.47 -20.30
CA ASN A 213 6.40 -17.43 -21.29
C ASN A 213 6.24 -16.95 -22.74
N CYS A 214 5.65 -15.77 -22.93
CA CYS A 214 5.43 -15.24 -24.26
C CYS A 214 6.74 -14.78 -24.89
N LYS A 215 7.08 -15.35 -26.06
CA LYS A 215 8.17 -14.84 -26.88
C LYS A 215 7.67 -13.58 -27.56
N LYS A 216 8.23 -12.44 -27.13
CA LYS A 216 7.96 -11.12 -27.71
C LYS A 216 8.61 -10.99 -29.07
#